data_AF-A0A8T0T463-F1
#
_entry.id   AF-A0A8T0T463-F1
#
_cell.length_a   1.000
_cell.length_b   1.000
_cell.length_c   1.000
_cell.angle_alpha   90.00
_cell.angle_beta   90.00
_cell.angle_gamma   90.00
#
_symmetry.space_group_name_H-M   'P 1'
#
loop_
_entity.id
_entity.type
_entity.pdbx_description
1 polymer ?
#
loop_
_entity_poly.entity_id
_entity_poly.type
_entity_poly.pdbx_seq_one_letter_code
_entity_poly.pdbx_strand_id
1 'polypeptide(L)'
;WRPAAGLRGRSGPGWWGQIRNRFRVAPVDRRWLWRRADGRVATEAVRRWSDRVRTLLQRDRAVDQSSTSPETSIGAAAKPSSSALRFYRKKVGKEVDGIEDSVIFRSLQALAVPLIGNACYLFMPGLNSVQIYGAEKLHQALQERPKGKPLLTVSNHVAAMDDPFVIASLLPPSVMLEAQKLRWTLCATDRCFTNPILSTFFRSVKVLPVSRGDGIYQKGMDMALSKLNSGGWVHIFPEGSRSRDGGKTIAPAKRGVGRLVMDADSLPVVIPFVHTGMQDIMPVGKRIPRAGKQVIVVVGDPINFDDLIIDNSDDTQHISRGILYDKATQRIGQRLQELKVEADRLASEQQSELRNHHMQNVSDDGYRLWQQVDWEGFGIGS
;
A
#
# COMPACT_ATOMS: atom_id res chain seq x y z
N TRP A 1 64.06 18.30 33.80
CA TRP A 1 63.04 19.24 33.32
C TRP A 1 61.96 18.49 32.54
N ARG A 2 60.75 18.37 33.10
CA ARG A 2 59.45 18.16 32.39
C ARG A 2 58.64 19.48 32.56
N PRO A 3 57.43 19.68 31.99
CA PRO A 3 57.01 19.77 30.58
C PRO A 3 56.08 21.01 30.31
N ALA A 4 55.67 21.31 29.06
CA ALA A 4 54.40 22.01 28.66
C ALA A 4 54.35 22.23 27.12
N ALA A 5 53.35 21.69 26.39
CA ALA A 5 52.13 22.35 25.85
C ALA A 5 52.38 23.30 24.63
N GLY A 6 51.66 23.32 23.51
CA GLY A 6 50.41 22.71 23.03
C GLY A 6 49.72 23.66 22.03
N LEU A 7 49.03 23.09 21.01
CA LEU A 7 47.93 23.68 20.19
C LEU A 7 48.33 24.67 19.06
N ARG A 8 47.70 24.76 17.88
CA ARG A 8 46.49 24.16 17.31
C ARG A 8 46.51 24.40 15.78
N GLY A 9 46.41 23.35 14.96
CA GLY A 9 46.12 23.47 13.52
C GLY A 9 44.62 23.55 13.26
N ARG A 10 44.16 24.58 12.54
CA ARG A 10 42.80 24.65 11.97
C ARG A 10 42.76 23.78 10.72
N SER A 11 42.05 22.65 10.78
CA SER A 11 41.56 21.95 9.58
C SER A 11 40.10 22.35 9.35
N GLY A 12 39.83 22.87 8.14
CA GLY A 12 38.48 23.07 7.65
C GLY A 12 37.74 21.73 7.48
N PRO A 13 36.41 21.76 7.33
CA PRO A 13 35.62 20.54 7.24
C PRO A 13 35.98 19.76 5.97
N GLY A 14 36.50 18.55 6.15
CA GLY A 14 36.92 17.66 5.07
C GLY A 14 35.76 17.25 4.16
N TRP A 15 36.13 16.84 2.94
CA TRP A 15 35.30 16.45 1.80
C TRP A 15 34.13 15.47 2.13
N TRP A 16 34.28 14.66 3.18
CA TRP A 16 33.24 13.75 3.72
C TRP A 16 32.08 14.45 4.46
N GLY A 17 32.27 15.69 4.90
CA GLY A 17 31.27 16.49 5.61
C GLY A 17 30.24 17.16 4.71
N GLN A 18 30.58 17.43 3.44
CA GLN A 18 29.68 18.11 2.49
C GLN A 18 28.74 17.14 1.73
N ILE A 19 29.10 15.85 1.62
CA ILE A 19 28.25 14.82 0.99
C ILE A 19 27.24 14.23 1.99
N ARG A 20 27.49 14.35 3.31
CA ARG A 20 26.59 13.83 4.37
C ARG A 20 25.28 14.62 4.57
N ASN A 21 25.11 15.78 3.95
CA ASN A 21 24.00 16.70 4.26
C ASN A 21 22.93 16.87 3.16
N ARG A 22 22.92 16.08 2.08
CA ARG A 22 21.94 16.30 0.99
C ARG A 22 20.87 15.24 0.76
N PHE A 23 21.05 13.97 1.16
CA PHE A 23 19.98 12.97 1.08
C PHE A 23 20.14 11.90 2.17
N ARG A 24 19.63 12.20 3.37
CA ARG A 24 19.28 11.21 4.39
C ARG A 24 17.76 11.10 4.46
N VAL A 25 17.17 10.31 3.58
CA VAL A 25 16.00 9.54 4.00
C VAL A 25 16.59 8.22 4.45
N ALA A 26 16.85 8.10 5.75
CA ALA A 26 17.23 6.82 6.32
C ALA A 26 16.17 5.79 5.93
N PRO A 27 16.52 4.51 5.63
CA PRO A 27 15.54 3.43 5.70
C PRO A 27 14.83 3.59 7.04
N VAL A 28 13.50 3.58 7.05
CA VAL A 28 12.72 3.88 8.27
C VAL A 28 13.28 3.07 9.45
N ASP A 29 14.10 3.72 10.28
CA ASP A 29 14.45 3.23 11.60
C ASP A 29 13.13 3.21 12.36
N ARG A 30 12.67 2.01 12.71
CA ARG A 30 11.35 1.75 13.33
C ARG A 30 11.07 2.63 14.55
N ARG A 31 12.08 3.31 15.11
CA ARG A 31 11.91 4.40 16.07
C ARG A 31 10.97 5.52 15.62
N TRP A 32 10.75 5.77 14.32
CA TRP A 32 9.74 6.76 13.88
C TRP A 32 8.29 6.25 14.09
N LEU A 33 8.03 4.97 13.78
CA LEU A 33 6.71 4.32 14.02
C LEU A 33 6.36 4.32 15.52
N TRP A 34 7.34 4.14 16.40
CA TRP A 34 7.15 4.21 17.85
C TRP A 34 7.05 5.64 18.40
N ARG A 35 7.75 6.64 17.83
CA ARG A 35 7.79 8.01 18.38
C ARG A 35 6.48 8.80 18.24
N ARG A 36 5.60 8.43 17.31
CA ARG A 36 4.23 8.99 17.22
C ARG A 36 3.13 8.03 17.68
N ALA A 37 3.40 6.73 17.75
CA ALA A 37 2.53 5.79 18.44
C ALA A 37 2.74 5.95 19.95
N ASP A 38 2.19 7.03 20.51
CA ASP A 38 2.00 7.15 21.95
C ASP A 38 1.30 5.86 22.42
N GLY A 39 1.76 5.22 23.52
CA GLY A 39 1.16 3.96 23.99
C GLY A 39 -0.36 4.06 24.13
N ARG A 40 -0.84 5.28 24.41
CA ARG A 40 -2.24 5.69 24.37
C ARG A 40 -2.96 5.40 23.04
N VAL A 41 -2.36 5.66 21.89
CA VAL A 41 -2.95 5.44 20.55
C VAL A 41 -3.15 3.96 20.26
N ALA A 42 -2.19 3.11 20.64
CA ALA A 42 -2.31 1.65 20.49
C ALA A 42 -3.40 1.09 21.42
N THR A 43 -3.39 1.49 22.70
CA THR A 43 -4.43 1.11 23.66
C THR A 43 -5.81 1.61 23.23
N GLU A 44 -5.90 2.81 22.66
CA GLU A 44 -7.17 3.36 22.18
C GLU A 44 -7.64 2.68 20.89
N ALA A 45 -6.74 2.31 19.98
CA ALA A 45 -7.10 1.53 18.78
C ALA A 45 -7.64 0.15 19.17
N VAL A 46 -7.01 -0.53 20.13
CA VAL A 46 -7.48 -1.79 20.70
C VAL A 46 -8.83 -1.62 21.38
N ARG A 47 -9.00 -0.57 22.21
CA ARG A 47 -10.29 -0.26 22.87
C ARG A 47 -11.41 0.00 21.86
N ARG A 48 -11.16 0.86 20.86
CA ARG A 48 -12.12 1.13 19.79
C ARG A 48 -12.45 -0.13 18.99
N TRP A 49 -11.48 -1.00 18.75
CA TRP A 49 -11.72 -2.28 18.11
C TRP A 49 -12.57 -3.20 18.99
N SER A 50 -12.25 -3.37 20.27
CA SER A 50 -13.02 -4.21 21.19
C SER A 50 -14.45 -3.71 21.37
N ASP A 51 -14.63 -2.40 21.49
CA ASP A 51 -15.96 -1.79 21.60
C ASP A 51 -16.76 -2.02 20.32
N ARG A 52 -16.13 -1.91 19.13
CA ARG A 52 -16.80 -2.21 17.87
C ARG A 52 -17.23 -3.67 17.76
N VAL A 53 -16.33 -4.61 18.05
CA VAL A 53 -16.66 -6.05 18.07
C VAL A 53 -17.83 -6.30 19.02
N ARG A 54 -17.80 -5.70 20.22
CA ARG A 54 -18.88 -5.81 21.21
C ARG A 54 -20.20 -5.23 20.69
N THR A 55 -20.19 -4.04 20.08
CA THR A 55 -21.40 -3.42 19.53
C THR A 55 -22.00 -4.21 18.37
N LEU A 56 -21.17 -4.84 17.54
CA LEU A 56 -21.62 -5.68 16.43
C LEU A 56 -22.26 -6.97 16.96
N LEU A 57 -21.63 -7.62 17.93
CA LEU A 57 -22.17 -8.82 18.60
C LEU A 57 -23.47 -8.54 19.37
N GLN A 58 -23.61 -7.34 19.96
CA GLN A 58 -24.85 -6.93 20.64
C GLN A 58 -25.98 -6.62 19.66
N ARG A 59 -25.67 -6.09 18.47
CA ARG A 59 -26.65 -5.82 17.42
C ARG A 59 -27.20 -7.09 16.79
N ASP A 60 -26.38 -8.13 16.61
CA ASP A 60 -26.85 -9.45 16.15
C ASP A 60 -27.86 -10.07 17.13
N ARG A 61 -27.64 -9.92 18.45
CA ARG A 61 -28.61 -10.40 19.47
C ARG A 61 -29.94 -9.66 19.48
N ALA A 62 -29.96 -8.40 19.05
CA ALA A 62 -31.17 -7.60 18.98
C ALA A 62 -31.99 -7.89 17.71
N VAL A 63 -31.32 -8.22 16.59
CA VAL A 63 -31.98 -8.59 15.33
C VAL A 63 -32.68 -9.95 15.42
N ASP A 64 -32.16 -10.88 16.25
CA ASP A 64 -32.83 -12.16 16.54
C ASP A 64 -34.08 -12.02 17.45
N GLN A 65 -34.33 -10.85 18.05
CA GLN A 65 -35.50 -10.59 18.91
C GLN A 65 -36.57 -9.68 18.26
N SER A 66 -36.31 -9.11 17.07
CA SER A 66 -37.24 -8.22 16.40
C SER A 66 -37.57 -8.71 14.98
N SER A 67 -38.28 -9.83 14.88
CA SER A 67 -38.95 -10.24 13.65
C SER A 67 -40.46 -10.34 13.87
N THR A 68 -41.14 -9.20 13.96
CA THR A 68 -42.58 -9.09 13.74
C THR A 68 -42.97 -7.67 13.33
N SER A 69 -43.63 -7.60 12.17
CA SER A 69 -44.50 -6.53 11.64
C SER A 69 -43.88 -5.35 10.87
N PRO A 70 -44.38 -5.04 9.65
CA PRO A 70 -43.98 -3.88 8.87
C PRO A 70 -44.93 -2.69 9.09
N GLU A 71 -44.38 -1.49 9.28
CA GLU A 71 -45.14 -0.25 9.10
C GLU A 71 -44.40 0.74 8.19
N THR A 72 -45.14 1.12 7.14
CA THR A 72 -44.93 2.24 6.23
C THR A 72 -45.05 3.58 6.95
N SER A 73 -44.11 4.50 6.74
CA SER A 73 -44.44 5.92 6.64
C SER A 73 -43.41 6.69 5.81
N ILE A 74 -43.96 7.47 4.87
CA ILE A 74 -43.27 8.41 3.99
C ILE A 74 -43.22 9.75 4.72
N GLY A 75 -42.01 10.24 5.00
CA GLY A 75 -41.78 11.58 5.55
C GLY A 75 -40.79 12.33 4.67
N ALA A 76 -41.30 13.25 3.85
CA ALA A 76 -40.51 14.15 3.03
C ALA A 76 -39.85 15.22 3.91
N ALA A 77 -38.52 15.33 3.84
CA ALA A 77 -37.77 16.45 4.42
C ALA A 77 -36.94 17.13 3.32
N ALA A 78 -37.15 18.44 3.19
CA ALA A 78 -36.57 19.32 2.18
C ALA A 78 -35.03 19.42 2.28
N LYS A 79 -34.38 19.55 1.12
CA LYS A 79 -32.92 19.78 0.99
C LYS A 79 -32.64 21.28 0.83
N PRO A 80 -31.54 21.81 1.40
CA PRO A 80 -31.06 23.12 1.03
C PRO A 80 -30.38 23.09 -0.35
N SER A 81 -30.61 24.17 -1.09
CA SER A 81 -30.12 24.44 -2.43
C SER A 81 -28.62 24.76 -2.44
N SER A 82 -27.85 24.06 -3.27
CA SER A 82 -26.59 24.58 -3.82
C SER A 82 -26.41 24.07 -5.25
N SER A 83 -26.53 24.98 -6.20
CA SER A 83 -26.34 24.79 -7.64
C SER A 83 -24.86 24.64 -7.99
N ALA A 84 -24.42 23.41 -8.26
CA ALA A 84 -23.23 23.14 -9.05
C ALA A 84 -23.32 21.75 -9.69
N LEU A 85 -23.07 21.68 -11.01
CA LEU A 85 -22.77 20.48 -11.81
C LEU A 85 -23.91 19.47 -11.98
N ARG A 86 -24.86 19.80 -12.88
CA ARG A 86 -25.72 18.80 -13.54
C ARG A 86 -25.12 18.45 -14.90
N PHE A 87 -24.13 17.56 -14.92
CA PHE A 87 -23.77 16.82 -16.14
C PHE A 87 -24.15 15.35 -15.99
N TYR A 88 -24.65 14.78 -17.09
CA TYR A 88 -25.37 13.50 -17.16
C TYR A 88 -24.53 12.34 -16.59
N ARG A 89 -24.77 12.07 -15.31
CA ARG A 89 -24.07 11.09 -14.49
C ARG A 89 -24.89 9.81 -14.47
N LYS A 90 -24.41 8.75 -15.12
CA LYS A 90 -24.94 7.41 -14.88
C LYS A 90 -24.57 7.03 -13.44
N LYS A 91 -25.46 7.30 -12.48
CA LYS A 91 -25.30 6.84 -11.11
C LYS A 91 -25.18 5.31 -11.14
N VAL A 92 -24.03 4.80 -10.73
CA VAL A 92 -23.90 3.38 -10.39
C VAL A 92 -24.99 3.07 -9.36
N GLY A 93 -25.86 2.11 -9.67
CA GLY A 93 -27.04 1.79 -8.87
C GLY A 93 -26.66 1.32 -7.47
N LYS A 94 -27.41 1.78 -6.46
CA LYS A 94 -27.25 1.39 -5.04
C LYS A 94 -27.41 -0.11 -4.76
N GLU A 95 -27.94 -0.87 -5.72
CA GLU A 95 -28.16 -2.32 -5.57
C GLU A 95 -26.87 -3.14 -5.44
N VAL A 96 -25.74 -2.58 -5.85
CA VAL A 96 -24.44 -3.28 -5.78
C VAL A 96 -23.90 -3.35 -4.33
N ASP A 97 -24.34 -2.45 -3.44
CA ASP A 97 -23.85 -2.35 -2.06
C ASP A 97 -24.61 -3.25 -1.05
N GLY A 98 -25.79 -3.77 -1.40
CA GLY A 98 -26.72 -4.39 -0.44
C GLY A 98 -26.24 -5.70 0.23
N ILE A 99 -25.36 -6.47 -0.41
CA ILE A 99 -24.86 -7.75 0.14
C ILE A 99 -23.59 -7.54 0.99
N GLU A 100 -22.78 -6.54 0.66
CA GLU A 100 -21.51 -6.24 1.34
C GLU A 100 -21.68 -5.34 2.58
N ASP A 101 -22.82 -4.65 2.69
CA ASP A 101 -23.14 -3.81 3.87
C ASP A 101 -23.90 -4.57 4.97
N SER A 102 -24.13 -5.87 4.78
CA SER A 102 -24.74 -6.74 5.80
C SER A 102 -23.94 -6.70 7.11
N VAL A 103 -24.66 -6.66 8.24
CA VAL A 103 -24.06 -6.59 9.59
C VAL A 103 -23.11 -7.76 9.81
N ILE A 104 -23.51 -8.97 9.42
CA ILE A 104 -22.69 -10.20 9.51
C ILE A 104 -21.35 -10.00 8.82
N PHE A 105 -21.38 -9.37 7.65
CA PHE A 105 -20.21 -9.20 6.82
C PHE A 105 -19.28 -8.10 7.36
N ARG A 106 -19.84 -7.03 7.93
CA ARG A 106 -19.08 -6.02 8.67
C ARG A 106 -18.44 -6.60 9.93
N SER A 107 -19.13 -7.52 10.63
CA SER A 107 -18.60 -8.29 11.76
C SER A 107 -17.45 -9.18 11.33
N LEU A 108 -17.61 -9.93 10.24
CA LEU A 108 -16.55 -10.78 9.69
C LEU A 108 -15.33 -9.95 9.26
N GLN A 109 -15.54 -8.82 8.60
CA GLN A 109 -14.46 -7.86 8.26
C GLN A 109 -13.73 -7.34 9.50
N ALA A 110 -14.46 -6.99 10.56
CA ALA A 110 -13.89 -6.47 11.80
C ALA A 110 -12.99 -7.49 12.52
N LEU A 111 -13.11 -8.78 12.22
CA LEU A 111 -12.28 -9.86 12.76
C LEU A 111 -11.18 -10.30 11.78
N ALA A 112 -11.56 -10.64 10.54
CA ALA A 112 -10.64 -11.21 9.55
C ALA A 112 -9.53 -10.25 9.16
N VAL A 113 -9.85 -8.96 8.97
CA VAL A 113 -8.89 -7.96 8.50
C VAL A 113 -7.78 -7.70 9.54
N PRO A 114 -8.08 -7.44 10.83
CA PRO A 114 -7.03 -7.31 11.85
C PRO A 114 -6.19 -8.57 12.02
N LEU A 115 -6.80 -9.76 11.96
CA LEU A 115 -6.07 -11.03 12.11
C LEU A 115 -5.06 -11.24 10.98
N ILE A 116 -5.52 -11.14 9.74
CA ILE A 116 -4.66 -11.32 8.55
C ILE A 116 -3.63 -10.20 8.47
N GLY A 117 -4.05 -8.97 8.74
CA GLY A 117 -3.16 -7.83 8.81
C GLY A 117 -2.02 -8.09 9.79
N ASN A 118 -2.32 -8.39 11.06
CA ASN A 118 -1.30 -8.63 12.08
C ASN A 118 -0.39 -9.80 11.72
N ALA A 119 -0.93 -10.89 11.16
CA ALA A 119 -0.11 -12.00 10.68
C ALA A 119 0.89 -11.55 9.60
N CYS A 120 0.44 -10.73 8.65
CA CYS A 120 1.30 -10.16 7.60
C CYS A 120 2.34 -9.19 8.18
N TYR A 121 1.94 -8.36 9.15
CA TYR A 121 2.83 -7.42 9.85
C TYR A 121 3.91 -8.13 10.68
N LEU A 122 3.62 -9.29 11.25
CA LEU A 122 4.62 -10.11 11.93
C LEU A 122 5.52 -10.83 10.93
N PHE A 123 4.96 -11.37 9.85
CA PHE A 123 5.71 -12.12 8.85
C PHE A 123 6.70 -11.25 8.07
N MET A 124 6.26 -10.08 7.59
CA MET A 124 7.06 -9.24 6.72
C MET A 124 8.21 -8.58 7.51
N PRO A 125 7.94 -7.65 8.44
CA PRO A 125 8.91 -7.16 9.42
C PRO A 125 9.71 -8.17 10.25
N GLY A 126 9.14 -9.34 10.59
CA GLY A 126 9.75 -10.26 11.57
C GLY A 126 10.58 -11.37 10.94
N LEU A 127 10.21 -11.84 9.75
CA LEU A 127 10.91 -12.92 9.05
C LEU A 127 11.59 -12.46 7.76
N ASN A 128 11.40 -11.20 7.35
CA ASN A 128 12.00 -10.63 6.15
C ASN A 128 12.62 -9.25 6.45
N SER A 129 13.55 -8.82 5.59
CA SER A 129 14.13 -7.49 5.64
C SER A 129 13.33 -6.58 4.72
N VAL A 130 12.51 -5.70 5.31
CA VAL A 130 11.66 -4.77 4.55
C VAL A 130 12.18 -3.35 4.73
N GLN A 131 12.58 -2.71 3.64
CA GLN A 131 12.94 -1.31 3.60
C GLN A 131 11.87 -0.51 2.88
N ILE A 132 11.47 0.60 3.47
CA ILE A 132 10.40 1.44 2.95
C ILE A 132 10.91 2.87 2.84
N TYR A 133 10.76 3.44 1.65
CA TYR A 133 11.12 4.81 1.31
C TYR A 133 9.83 5.56 0.99
N GLY A 134 9.67 6.78 1.50
CA GLY A 134 8.50 7.63 1.20
C GLY A 134 7.20 7.28 1.96
N ALA A 135 7.26 6.43 2.99
CA ALA A 135 6.07 5.96 3.73
C ALA A 135 5.19 7.11 4.25
N GLU A 136 5.82 8.23 4.61
CA GLU A 136 5.17 9.44 5.09
C GLU A 136 4.12 9.98 4.11
N LYS A 137 4.31 9.82 2.80
CA LYS A 137 3.40 10.32 1.77
C LYS A 137 2.06 9.61 1.82
N LEU A 138 2.08 8.28 2.00
CA LEU A 138 0.85 7.50 2.18
C LEU A 138 0.23 7.79 3.55
N HIS A 139 1.03 7.90 4.62
CA HIS A 139 0.52 8.21 5.96
C HIS A 139 -0.18 9.57 6.00
N GLN A 140 0.41 10.58 5.37
CA GLN A 140 -0.16 11.91 5.23
C GLN A 140 -1.50 11.84 4.48
N ALA A 141 -1.55 11.11 3.35
CA ALA A 141 -2.80 10.91 2.62
C ALA A 141 -3.88 10.12 3.40
N LEU A 142 -3.49 9.32 4.40
CA LEU A 142 -4.43 8.60 5.27
C LEU A 142 -4.93 9.47 6.43
N GLN A 143 -4.10 10.38 6.95
CA GLN A 143 -4.40 11.17 8.14
C GLN A 143 -4.98 12.55 7.81
N GLU A 144 -4.46 13.21 6.79
CA GLU A 144 -4.70 14.64 6.50
C GLU A 144 -5.64 14.87 5.32
N ARG A 145 -6.01 13.82 4.56
CA ARG A 145 -6.92 14.01 3.43
C ARG A 145 -8.27 14.57 3.91
N PRO A 146 -8.87 15.55 3.20
CA PRO A 146 -10.18 16.07 3.55
C PRO A 146 -11.22 14.96 3.70
N LYS A 147 -12.15 15.11 4.65
CA LYS A 147 -13.22 14.13 4.85
C LYS A 147 -14.01 13.96 3.55
N GLY A 148 -14.20 12.71 3.14
CA GLY A 148 -14.89 12.38 1.89
C GLY A 148 -14.00 12.44 0.64
N LYS A 149 -12.75 12.93 0.71
CA LYS A 149 -11.83 12.88 -0.44
C LYS A 149 -11.35 11.44 -0.65
N PRO A 150 -11.52 10.86 -1.86
CA PRO A 150 -11.10 9.50 -2.13
C PRO A 150 -9.58 9.35 -2.17
N LEU A 151 -9.13 8.15 -1.87
CA LEU A 151 -7.73 7.73 -2.00
C LEU A 151 -7.64 6.56 -2.98
N LEU A 152 -6.79 6.68 -3.99
CA LEU A 152 -6.44 5.60 -4.91
C LEU A 152 -4.96 5.29 -4.76
N THR A 153 -4.62 4.06 -4.42
CA THR A 153 -3.22 3.62 -4.45
C THR A 153 -2.97 2.72 -5.64
N VAL A 154 -1.83 2.89 -6.30
CA VAL A 154 -1.44 2.12 -7.49
C VAL A 154 -0.06 1.53 -7.30
N SER A 155 0.14 0.27 -7.68
CA SER A 155 1.45 -0.37 -7.61
C SER A 155 1.67 -1.44 -8.67
N ASN A 156 2.92 -1.85 -8.84
CA ASN A 156 3.26 -3.02 -9.65
C ASN A 156 2.73 -4.31 -9.00
N HIS A 157 2.59 -5.36 -9.79
CA HIS A 157 2.13 -6.67 -9.34
C HIS A 157 3.10 -7.77 -9.77
N VAL A 158 3.83 -8.38 -8.84
CA VAL A 158 4.83 -9.42 -9.10
C VAL A 158 4.47 -10.76 -8.45
N ALA A 159 3.78 -10.76 -7.30
CA ALA A 159 3.43 -11.96 -6.55
C ALA A 159 1.96 -11.98 -6.10
N ALA A 160 1.44 -13.17 -5.77
CA ALA A 160 0.04 -13.32 -5.36
C ALA A 160 -0.31 -12.58 -4.06
N MET A 161 0.70 -12.35 -3.22
CA MET A 161 0.55 -11.79 -1.87
C MET A 161 1.09 -10.35 -1.76
N ASP A 162 1.32 -9.66 -2.89
CA ASP A 162 1.78 -8.26 -2.91
C ASP A 162 0.88 -7.38 -2.05
N ASP A 163 -0.41 -7.43 -2.36
CA ASP A 163 -1.45 -6.63 -1.75
C ASP A 163 -1.45 -6.71 -0.20
N PRO A 164 -1.64 -7.88 0.44
CA PRO A 164 -1.66 -7.97 1.90
C PRO A 164 -0.30 -7.70 2.56
N PHE A 165 0.81 -8.18 1.98
CA PHE A 165 2.14 -8.08 2.63
C PHE A 165 2.74 -6.68 2.54
N VAL A 166 2.67 -6.04 1.37
CA VAL A 166 3.24 -4.70 1.18
C VAL A 166 2.41 -3.68 1.97
N ILE A 167 1.07 -3.81 1.96
CA ILE A 167 0.21 -2.87 2.68
C ILE A 167 0.32 -3.04 4.20
N ALA A 168 0.44 -4.27 4.70
CA ALA A 168 0.74 -4.50 6.11
C ALA A 168 2.08 -3.85 6.51
N SER A 169 3.08 -3.86 5.62
CA SER A 169 4.38 -3.23 5.89
C SER A 169 4.31 -1.70 5.83
N LEU A 170 3.46 -1.15 4.96
CA LEU A 170 3.29 0.29 4.77
C LEU A 170 2.46 0.96 5.87
N LEU A 171 1.64 0.22 6.62
CA LEU A 171 0.71 0.79 7.59
C LEU A 171 1.16 0.56 9.04
N PRO A 172 0.91 1.52 9.95
CA PRO A 172 1.09 1.27 11.37
C PRO A 172 0.04 0.26 11.87
N PRO A 173 0.38 -0.62 12.84
CA PRO A 173 -0.54 -1.63 13.36
C PRO A 173 -1.89 -1.08 13.85
N SER A 174 -1.90 0.14 14.39
CA SER A 174 -3.12 0.80 14.86
C SER A 174 -4.16 1.00 13.76
N VAL A 175 -3.74 1.32 12.53
CA VAL A 175 -4.64 1.48 11.37
C VAL A 175 -5.16 0.13 10.89
N MET A 176 -4.39 -0.95 11.09
CA MET A 176 -4.78 -2.30 10.68
C MET A 176 -5.93 -2.88 11.53
N LEU A 177 -6.08 -2.38 12.76
CA LEU A 177 -7.23 -2.68 13.64
C LEU A 177 -8.52 -1.96 13.20
N GLU A 178 -8.43 -1.05 12.23
CA GLU A 178 -9.54 -0.24 11.73
C GLU A 178 -9.90 -0.63 10.28
N ALA A 179 -10.60 -1.76 10.10
CA ALA A 179 -10.99 -2.28 8.77
C ALA A 179 -11.68 -1.26 7.86
N GLN A 180 -12.37 -0.26 8.41
CA GLN A 180 -13.01 0.82 7.64
C GLN A 180 -12.00 1.79 7.01
N LYS A 181 -10.84 1.98 7.64
CA LYS A 181 -9.75 2.83 7.14
C LYS A 181 -8.83 2.11 6.16
N LEU A 182 -9.00 0.79 6.01
CA LEU A 182 -8.24 -0.01 5.07
C LEU A 182 -8.87 0.02 3.69
N ARG A 183 -8.01 -0.24 2.69
CA ARG A 183 -8.38 -0.18 1.29
C ARG A 183 -9.29 -1.33 0.87
N TRP A 184 -10.05 -1.08 -0.18
CA TRP A 184 -10.60 -2.12 -1.04
C TRP A 184 -9.59 -2.45 -2.13
N THR A 185 -9.43 -3.71 -2.49
CA THR A 185 -8.56 -4.11 -3.62
C THR A 185 -9.35 -4.91 -4.63
N LEU A 186 -8.80 -5.06 -5.83
CA LEU A 186 -9.46 -5.75 -6.94
C LEU A 186 -8.76 -7.08 -7.19
N CYS A 187 -9.52 -8.17 -7.21
CA CYS A 187 -9.00 -9.49 -7.60
C CYS A 187 -9.82 -10.09 -8.72
N ALA A 188 -9.13 -10.87 -9.56
CA ALA A 188 -9.74 -11.55 -10.67
C ALA A 188 -10.76 -12.62 -10.21
N THR A 189 -11.97 -12.62 -10.79
CA THR A 189 -13.05 -13.54 -10.42
C THR A 189 -12.63 -15.01 -10.55
N ASP A 190 -11.90 -15.35 -11.62
CA ASP A 190 -11.32 -16.68 -11.90
C ASP A 190 -10.24 -17.13 -10.92
N ARG A 191 -9.79 -16.24 -10.02
CA ARG A 191 -8.75 -16.51 -9.01
C ARG A 191 -9.29 -16.52 -7.60
N CYS A 192 -10.00 -15.46 -7.22
CA CYS A 192 -10.44 -15.24 -5.85
C CYS A 192 -11.90 -15.67 -5.62
N PHE A 193 -12.72 -15.79 -6.67
CA PHE A 193 -14.17 -15.98 -6.51
C PHE A 193 -14.63 -17.26 -7.21
N THR A 194 -13.83 -18.33 -7.09
CA THR A 194 -14.05 -19.61 -7.76
C THR A 194 -15.09 -20.49 -7.07
N ASN A 195 -15.28 -20.33 -5.76
CA ASN A 195 -16.28 -21.05 -4.98
C ASN A 195 -16.91 -20.14 -3.90
N PRO A 196 -18.08 -20.50 -3.33
CA PRO A 196 -18.78 -19.65 -2.35
C PRO A 196 -17.97 -19.35 -1.09
N ILE A 197 -17.21 -20.32 -0.58
CA ILE A 197 -16.40 -20.17 0.64
C ILE A 197 -15.29 -19.13 0.41
N LEU A 198 -14.53 -19.30 -0.68
CA LEU A 198 -13.44 -18.42 -1.08
C LEU A 198 -13.98 -17.02 -1.42
N SER A 199 -15.13 -16.95 -2.08
CA SER A 199 -15.81 -15.69 -2.35
C SER A 199 -16.16 -14.95 -1.07
N THR A 200 -16.78 -15.62 -0.08
CA THR A 200 -17.09 -15.03 1.23
C THR A 200 -15.83 -14.57 1.94
N PHE A 201 -14.77 -15.39 1.93
CA PHE A 201 -13.47 -15.02 2.49
C PHE A 201 -12.91 -13.74 1.86
N PHE A 202 -12.75 -13.68 0.54
CA PHE A 202 -12.16 -12.52 -0.14
C PHE A 202 -13.00 -11.25 0.00
N ARG A 203 -14.32 -11.40 -0.09
CA ARG A 203 -15.25 -10.31 0.24
C ARG A 203 -14.97 -9.82 1.68
N SER A 204 -14.85 -10.72 2.66
CA SER A 204 -14.62 -10.36 4.07
C SER A 204 -13.27 -9.70 4.35
N VAL A 205 -12.32 -9.78 3.41
CA VAL A 205 -11.04 -9.07 3.49
C VAL A 205 -10.97 -7.90 2.52
N LYS A 206 -12.14 -7.36 2.13
CA LYS A 206 -12.31 -6.15 1.30
C LYS A 206 -11.75 -6.29 -0.12
N VAL A 207 -11.95 -7.45 -0.73
CA VAL A 207 -11.60 -7.69 -2.13
C VAL A 207 -12.86 -7.65 -2.99
N LEU A 208 -12.79 -6.85 -4.05
CA LEU A 208 -13.83 -6.68 -5.05
C LEU A 208 -13.55 -7.58 -6.27
N PRO A 209 -14.56 -8.28 -6.80
CA PRO A 209 -14.40 -9.15 -7.96
C PRO A 209 -14.30 -8.35 -9.26
N VAL A 210 -13.33 -8.68 -10.10
CA VAL A 210 -13.14 -8.09 -11.44
C VAL A 210 -12.93 -9.22 -12.45
N SER A 211 -13.66 -9.18 -13.55
CA SER A 211 -13.49 -10.11 -14.66
C SER A 211 -12.43 -9.62 -15.64
N ARG A 212 -11.55 -10.53 -16.07
CA ARG A 212 -10.55 -10.24 -17.10
C ARG A 212 -11.20 -10.39 -18.47
N GLY A 213 -11.11 -9.36 -19.31
CA GLY A 213 -11.67 -9.37 -20.66
C GLY A 213 -12.97 -8.59 -20.81
N ASP A 214 -13.71 -8.37 -19.72
CA ASP A 214 -15.03 -7.69 -19.72
C ASP A 214 -14.96 -6.15 -19.90
N GLY A 215 -13.79 -5.62 -20.25
CA GLY A 215 -13.58 -4.19 -20.47
C GLY A 215 -13.61 -3.35 -19.18
N ILE A 216 -13.64 -2.02 -19.36
CA ILE A 216 -13.54 -1.06 -18.26
C ILE A 216 -14.88 -0.77 -17.57
N TYR A 217 -16.02 -1.05 -18.21
CA TYR A 217 -17.38 -0.75 -17.73
C TYR A 217 -18.06 -1.93 -17.02
N GLN A 218 -17.27 -2.85 -16.50
CA GLN A 218 -17.74 -4.02 -15.76
C GLN A 218 -18.18 -3.68 -14.32
N LYS A 219 -19.04 -4.53 -13.75
CA LYS A 219 -19.58 -4.36 -12.39
C LYS A 219 -18.51 -4.17 -11.31
N GLY A 220 -17.38 -4.90 -11.39
CA GLY A 220 -16.28 -4.76 -10.43
C GLY A 220 -15.64 -3.37 -10.40
N MET A 221 -15.54 -2.73 -11.57
CA MET A 221 -15.03 -1.36 -11.67
C MET A 221 -16.05 -0.34 -11.17
N ASP A 222 -17.34 -0.60 -11.38
CA ASP A 222 -18.43 0.22 -10.84
C ASP A 222 -18.48 0.14 -9.30
N MET A 223 -18.19 -1.04 -8.72
CA MET A 223 -18.03 -1.22 -7.27
C MET A 223 -16.87 -0.40 -6.72
N ALA A 224 -15.69 -0.50 -7.35
CA ALA A 224 -14.53 0.28 -6.96
C ALA A 224 -14.82 1.78 -7.01
N LEU A 225 -15.51 2.24 -8.06
CA LEU A 225 -15.94 3.62 -8.20
C LEU A 225 -16.94 4.03 -7.11
N SER A 226 -17.89 3.18 -6.75
CA SER A 226 -18.80 3.42 -5.61
C SER A 226 -18.03 3.62 -4.30
N LYS A 227 -17.01 2.78 -4.04
CA LYS A 227 -16.16 2.91 -2.84
C LYS A 227 -15.31 4.18 -2.86
N LEU A 228 -14.84 4.64 -4.03
CA LEU A 228 -14.17 5.95 -4.15
C LEU A 228 -15.16 7.10 -3.89
N ASN A 229 -16.35 7.04 -4.48
CA ASN A 229 -17.37 8.09 -4.33
C ASN A 229 -17.89 8.26 -2.90
N SER A 230 -17.75 7.24 -2.05
CA SER A 230 -18.01 7.35 -0.60
C SER A 230 -16.83 7.89 0.22
N GLY A 231 -15.76 8.36 -0.43
CA GLY A 231 -14.53 8.85 0.22
C GLY A 231 -13.63 7.73 0.73
N GLY A 232 -13.86 6.51 0.26
CA GLY A 232 -13.08 5.33 0.62
C GLY A 232 -11.69 5.31 0.00
N TRP A 233 -10.99 4.23 0.29
CA TRP A 233 -9.67 3.94 -0.26
C TRP A 233 -9.76 2.70 -1.16
N VAL A 234 -9.33 2.83 -2.41
CA VAL A 234 -9.18 1.71 -3.35
C VAL A 234 -7.71 1.52 -3.72
N HIS A 235 -7.30 0.27 -3.90
CA HIS A 235 -6.02 -0.12 -4.44
C HIS A 235 -6.19 -0.93 -5.71
N ILE A 236 -5.34 -0.68 -6.70
CA ILE A 236 -5.36 -1.36 -7.98
C ILE A 236 -3.94 -1.57 -8.52
N PHE A 237 -3.74 -2.73 -9.14
CA PHE A 237 -2.58 -3.03 -9.95
C PHE A 237 -2.88 -2.72 -11.42
N PRO A 238 -2.41 -1.60 -11.99
CA PRO A 238 -2.83 -1.14 -13.31
C PRO A 238 -2.37 -2.08 -14.44
N GLU A 239 -1.40 -2.96 -14.21
CA GLU A 239 -0.98 -4.02 -15.15
C GLU A 239 -2.12 -5.04 -15.43
N GLY A 240 -3.02 -5.24 -14.47
CA GLY A 240 -4.14 -6.18 -14.55
C GLY A 240 -3.76 -7.67 -14.55
N SER A 241 -2.47 -8.00 -14.39
CA SER A 241 -1.95 -9.34 -14.14
C SER A 241 -0.60 -9.25 -13.46
N ARG A 242 -0.19 -10.33 -12.78
CA ARG A 242 1.17 -10.45 -12.25
C ARG A 242 2.20 -10.42 -13.38
N SER A 243 3.34 -9.80 -13.10
CA SER A 243 4.51 -9.83 -13.96
C SER A 243 4.92 -11.28 -14.26
N ARG A 244 5.32 -11.50 -15.51
CA ARG A 244 5.81 -12.78 -16.02
C ARG A 244 7.33 -12.90 -15.96
N ASP A 245 8.04 -11.79 -15.81
CA ASP A 245 9.50 -11.72 -15.81
C ASP A 245 10.10 -11.63 -14.39
N GLY A 246 9.26 -11.82 -13.36
CA GLY A 246 9.67 -11.72 -11.96
C GLY A 246 9.80 -10.29 -11.45
N GLY A 247 9.15 -9.33 -12.12
CA GLY A 247 9.20 -7.91 -11.75
C GLY A 247 10.43 -7.18 -12.28
N LYS A 248 11.07 -7.70 -13.34
CA LYS A 248 12.15 -6.97 -14.03
C LYS A 248 11.59 -5.74 -14.72
N THR A 249 10.42 -5.89 -15.35
CA THR A 249 9.68 -4.78 -15.97
C THR A 249 8.31 -4.60 -15.35
N ILE A 250 7.75 -3.40 -15.50
CA ILE A 250 6.34 -3.11 -15.23
C ILE A 250 5.62 -3.09 -16.58
N ALA A 251 4.54 -3.86 -16.71
CA ALA A 251 3.71 -3.87 -17.90
C ALA A 251 2.94 -2.55 -18.07
N PRO A 252 2.54 -2.19 -19.30
CA PRO A 252 1.75 -0.98 -19.52
C PRO A 252 0.47 -0.94 -18.66
N ALA A 253 0.20 0.22 -18.09
CA ALA A 253 -1.01 0.46 -17.31
C ALA A 253 -2.26 0.35 -18.21
N LYS A 254 -3.28 -0.36 -17.72
CA LYS A 254 -4.57 -0.51 -18.43
C LYS A 254 -5.49 0.68 -18.18
N ARG A 255 -6.31 1.01 -19.17
CA ARG A 255 -7.28 2.14 -19.15
C ARG A 255 -8.22 2.18 -17.94
N GLY A 256 -8.47 1.02 -17.31
CA GLY A 256 -9.34 0.93 -16.12
C GLY A 256 -8.90 1.81 -14.95
N VAL A 257 -7.59 2.05 -14.77
CA VAL A 257 -7.11 2.96 -13.70
C VAL A 257 -7.47 4.41 -14.01
N GLY A 258 -7.32 4.85 -15.27
CA GLY A 258 -7.72 6.20 -15.70
C GLY A 258 -9.22 6.43 -15.54
N ARG A 259 -10.03 5.39 -15.80
CA ARG A 259 -11.48 5.42 -15.50
C ARG A 259 -11.73 5.72 -14.02
N LEU A 260 -11.06 5.03 -13.10
CA LEU A 260 -11.28 5.26 -11.66
C LEU A 260 -10.93 6.68 -11.21
N VAL A 261 -9.94 7.31 -11.83
CA VAL A 261 -9.55 8.69 -11.51
C VAL A 261 -10.57 9.68 -12.08
N MET A 262 -10.95 9.52 -13.35
CA MET A 262 -11.75 10.51 -14.10
C MET A 262 -13.27 10.33 -13.92
N ASP A 263 -13.75 9.16 -13.51
CA ASP A 263 -15.18 8.92 -13.25
C ASP A 263 -15.57 9.17 -11.78
N ALA A 264 -14.60 9.34 -10.89
CA ALA A 264 -14.89 9.61 -9.49
C ALA A 264 -15.56 10.98 -9.34
N ASP A 265 -16.51 11.09 -8.41
CA ASP A 265 -17.25 12.32 -8.12
C ASP A 265 -16.35 13.49 -7.74
N SER A 266 -15.26 13.15 -7.06
CA SER A 266 -14.20 14.06 -6.68
C SER A 266 -12.88 13.41 -7.03
N LEU A 267 -11.94 14.23 -7.52
CA LEU A 267 -10.65 13.75 -7.97
C LEU A 267 -9.92 13.05 -6.81
N PRO A 268 -9.59 11.75 -6.93
CA PRO A 268 -8.93 11.01 -5.87
C PRO A 268 -7.50 11.51 -5.68
N VAL A 269 -7.01 11.48 -4.44
CA VAL A 269 -5.57 11.52 -4.20
C VAL A 269 -4.99 10.21 -4.70
N VAL A 270 -4.11 10.26 -5.71
CA VAL A 270 -3.49 9.06 -6.28
C VAL A 270 -2.07 8.90 -5.76
N ILE A 271 -1.82 7.89 -4.93
CA ILE A 271 -0.50 7.60 -4.36
C ILE A 271 0.11 6.37 -5.06
N PRO A 272 1.16 6.54 -5.87
CA PRO A 272 1.88 5.43 -6.47
C PRO A 272 2.91 4.85 -5.49
N PHE A 273 3.08 3.54 -5.51
CA PHE A 273 4.22 2.89 -4.87
C PHE A 273 4.69 1.70 -5.70
N VAL A 274 5.97 1.38 -5.63
CA VAL A 274 6.57 0.24 -6.32
C VAL A 274 7.35 -0.59 -5.31
N HIS A 275 7.34 -1.91 -5.49
CA HIS A 275 8.14 -2.81 -4.67
C HIS A 275 8.92 -3.82 -5.52
N THR A 276 10.02 -4.30 -4.94
CA THR A 276 10.86 -5.38 -5.48
C THR A 276 11.20 -6.40 -4.38
N GLY A 277 11.44 -7.65 -4.75
CA GLY A 277 11.80 -8.76 -3.85
C GLY A 277 10.62 -9.63 -3.41
N MET A 278 9.39 -9.19 -3.67
CA MET A 278 8.17 -9.96 -3.36
C MET A 278 8.08 -11.28 -4.17
N GLN A 279 8.66 -11.30 -5.38
CA GLN A 279 8.79 -12.51 -6.19
C GLN A 279 9.61 -13.62 -5.51
N ASP A 280 10.53 -13.25 -4.61
CA ASP A 280 11.36 -14.20 -3.87
C ASP A 280 10.66 -14.73 -2.61
N ILE A 281 9.75 -13.93 -2.04
CA ILE A 281 8.87 -14.34 -0.95
C ILE A 281 7.81 -15.30 -1.46
N MET A 282 7.08 -14.95 -2.52
CA MET A 282 5.99 -15.77 -3.04
C MET A 282 6.17 -16.01 -4.56
N PRO A 283 7.08 -16.91 -4.96
CA PRO A 283 7.32 -17.21 -6.37
C PRO A 283 6.08 -17.76 -7.08
N VAL A 284 5.99 -17.51 -8.38
CA VAL A 284 4.88 -18.01 -9.20
C VAL A 284 4.79 -19.53 -9.11
N GLY A 285 3.59 -20.04 -8.84
CA GLY A 285 3.31 -21.48 -8.73
C GLY A 285 3.57 -22.08 -7.34
N LYS A 286 4.19 -21.34 -6.41
CA LYS A 286 4.33 -21.79 -5.02
C LYS A 286 3.11 -21.40 -4.19
N ARG A 287 2.83 -22.20 -3.16
CA ARG A 287 1.68 -22.02 -2.23
C ARG A 287 2.09 -21.48 -0.85
N ILE A 288 3.36 -21.59 -0.49
CA ILE A 288 3.88 -21.23 0.84
C ILE A 288 4.91 -20.09 0.67
N PRO A 289 4.79 -18.99 1.43
CA PRO A 289 5.74 -17.88 1.37
C PRO A 289 7.07 -18.25 2.02
N ARG A 290 8.17 -17.77 1.45
CA ARG A 290 9.54 -17.93 1.97
C ARG A 290 9.90 -16.79 2.92
N ALA A 291 10.68 -17.13 3.93
CA ALA A 291 11.28 -16.18 4.86
C ALA A 291 12.73 -15.81 4.44
N GLY A 292 13.32 -14.85 5.15
CA GLY A 292 14.70 -14.40 4.98
C GLY A 292 14.93 -13.64 3.68
N LYS A 293 13.90 -13.04 3.10
CA LYS A 293 13.99 -12.30 1.84
C LYS A 293 14.10 -10.80 2.09
N GLN A 294 14.59 -10.10 1.08
CA GLN A 294 14.72 -8.65 1.08
C GLN A 294 13.62 -8.06 0.23
N VAL A 295 12.95 -7.03 0.74
CA VAL A 295 11.90 -6.31 0.05
C VAL A 295 12.17 -4.83 0.18
N ILE A 296 12.17 -4.13 -0.95
CA ILE A 296 12.22 -2.67 -0.99
C ILE A 296 10.88 -2.18 -1.49
N VAL A 297 10.35 -1.16 -0.82
CA VAL A 297 9.13 -0.46 -1.21
C VAL A 297 9.47 1.03 -1.32
N VAL A 298 9.14 1.63 -2.46
CA VAL A 298 9.30 3.07 -2.72
C VAL A 298 7.92 3.68 -2.96
N VAL A 299 7.54 4.63 -2.11
CA VAL A 299 6.28 5.37 -2.21
C VAL A 299 6.56 6.72 -2.85
N GLY A 300 5.86 7.01 -3.95
CA GLY A 300 5.98 8.26 -4.69
C GLY A 300 5.05 9.34 -4.18
N ASP A 301 5.28 10.55 -4.68
CA ASP A 301 4.42 11.71 -4.42
C ASP A 301 3.03 11.54 -5.07
N PRO A 302 2.00 12.19 -4.50
CA PRO A 302 0.67 12.22 -5.11
C PRO A 302 0.73 12.71 -6.56
N ILE A 303 0.04 12.00 -7.46
CA ILE A 303 -0.02 12.39 -8.88
C ILE A 303 -1.09 13.47 -9.06
N ASN A 304 -0.72 14.57 -9.71
CA ASN A 304 -1.64 15.65 -10.05
C ASN A 304 -2.35 15.39 -11.39
N PHE A 305 -3.67 15.61 -11.42
CA PHE A 305 -4.52 15.53 -12.61
C PHE A 305 -5.44 16.76 -12.77
N ASP A 306 -5.23 17.83 -11.99
CA ASP A 306 -6.05 19.05 -12.04
C ASP A 306 -6.03 19.67 -13.45
N ASP A 307 -4.89 19.57 -14.16
CA ASP A 307 -4.72 20.00 -15.55
C ASP A 307 -5.68 19.27 -16.51
N LEU A 308 -5.93 17.98 -16.30
CA LEU A 308 -6.83 17.20 -17.15
C LEU A 308 -8.30 17.58 -16.97
N ILE A 309 -8.64 18.20 -15.83
CA ILE A 309 -10.00 18.66 -15.54
C ILE A 309 -10.21 20.06 -16.11
N ILE A 310 -9.24 20.96 -15.95
CA ILE A 310 -9.29 22.34 -16.46
C ILE A 310 -9.37 22.35 -17.99
N ASP A 311 -8.50 21.58 -18.66
CA ASP A 311 -8.48 21.47 -20.13
C ASP A 311 -9.82 21.03 -20.72
N ASN A 312 -10.63 20.28 -19.96
CA ASN A 312 -11.93 19.79 -20.41
C ASN A 312 -13.10 20.71 -20.02
N SER A 313 -12.84 21.79 -19.27
CA SER A 313 -13.85 22.79 -18.90
C SER A 313 -13.95 23.97 -19.88
N ASP A 314 -12.96 24.14 -20.76
CA ASP A 314 -13.02 25.11 -21.85
C ASP A 314 -13.89 24.57 -22.99
N ASP A 315 -15.06 25.20 -23.20
CA ASP A 315 -16.09 24.83 -24.19
C ASP A 315 -15.57 24.78 -25.64
N THR A 316 -14.38 25.31 -25.92
CA THR A 316 -13.78 25.34 -27.25
C THR A 316 -13.14 24.02 -27.69
N GLN A 317 -12.84 23.09 -26.77
CA GLN A 317 -12.26 21.77 -27.10
C GLN A 317 -12.83 20.66 -26.21
N HIS A 318 -14.00 20.13 -26.56
CA HIS A 318 -14.58 18.98 -25.84
C HIS A 318 -13.72 17.71 -26.03
N ILE A 319 -12.90 17.36 -25.04
CA ILE A 319 -12.07 16.16 -25.05
C ILE A 319 -12.94 14.94 -24.71
N SER A 320 -12.85 13.87 -25.50
CA SER A 320 -13.60 12.65 -25.19
C SER A 320 -13.12 12.01 -23.88
N ARG A 321 -14.03 11.41 -23.10
CA ARG A 321 -13.67 10.71 -21.84
C ARG A 321 -12.60 9.64 -22.05
N GLY A 322 -12.62 8.96 -23.20
CA GLY A 322 -11.62 7.96 -23.56
C GLY A 322 -10.20 8.53 -23.58
N ILE A 323 -10.02 9.74 -24.13
CA ILE A 323 -8.74 10.43 -24.16
C ILE A 323 -8.31 10.82 -22.74
N LEU A 324 -9.23 11.31 -21.90
CA LEU A 324 -8.92 11.62 -20.51
C LEU A 324 -8.47 10.38 -19.72
N TYR A 325 -9.13 9.24 -19.93
CA TYR A 325 -8.70 7.96 -19.33
C TYR A 325 -7.31 7.57 -19.80
N ASP A 326 -7.02 7.71 -21.10
CA ASP A 326 -5.72 7.37 -21.66
C ASP A 326 -4.62 8.29 -21.09
N LYS A 327 -4.84 9.60 -21.04
CA LYS A 327 -3.91 10.56 -20.43
C LYS A 327 -3.63 10.23 -18.95
N ALA A 328 -4.68 9.98 -18.16
CA ALA A 328 -4.56 9.64 -16.75
C ALA A 328 -3.81 8.30 -16.56
N THR A 329 -4.16 7.28 -17.35
CA THR A 329 -3.49 5.97 -17.34
C THR A 329 -2.02 6.09 -17.74
N GLN A 330 -1.69 6.88 -18.77
CA GLN A 330 -0.31 7.10 -19.21
C GLN A 330 0.51 7.76 -18.10
N ARG A 331 -0.03 8.80 -17.46
CA ARG A 331 0.65 9.51 -16.36
C ARG A 331 0.92 8.59 -15.16
N ILE A 332 -0.05 7.75 -14.80
CA ILE A 332 0.12 6.72 -13.76
C ILE A 332 1.19 5.71 -14.15
N GLY A 333 1.16 5.21 -15.39
CA GLY A 333 2.14 4.26 -15.89
C GLY A 333 3.55 4.82 -15.88
N GLN A 334 3.74 6.06 -16.35
CA GLN A 334 5.03 6.75 -16.33
C GLN A 334 5.55 6.89 -14.89
N ARG A 335 4.71 7.33 -13.96
CA ARG A 335 5.12 7.51 -12.56
C ARG A 335 5.54 6.18 -11.90
N LEU A 336 4.86 5.08 -12.22
CA LEU A 336 5.26 3.75 -11.75
C LEU A 336 6.60 3.31 -12.35
N GLN A 337 6.89 3.62 -13.62
CA GLN A 337 8.18 3.30 -14.22
C GLN A 337 9.33 4.10 -13.59
N GLU A 338 9.13 5.39 -13.30
CA GLU A 338 10.11 6.21 -12.59
C GLU A 338 10.45 5.62 -11.21
N LEU A 339 9.41 5.25 -10.43
CA LEU A 339 9.60 4.62 -9.13
C LEU A 339 10.25 3.23 -9.22
N LYS A 340 10.05 2.51 -10.33
CA LYS A 340 10.70 1.22 -10.57
C LYS A 340 12.20 1.37 -10.73
N VAL A 341 12.64 2.35 -11.52
CA VAL A 341 14.07 2.65 -11.69
C VAL A 341 14.69 3.00 -10.34
N GLU A 342 14.00 3.78 -9.52
CA GLU A 342 14.46 4.11 -8.17
C GLU A 342 14.54 2.88 -7.26
N ALA A 343 13.51 2.04 -7.23
CA ALA A 343 13.48 0.82 -6.43
C ALA A 343 14.59 -0.17 -6.83
N ASP A 344 14.87 -0.31 -8.13
CA ASP A 344 15.93 -1.19 -8.65
C ASP A 344 17.32 -0.65 -8.31
N ARG A 345 17.51 0.67 -8.39
CA ARG A 345 18.76 1.31 -7.96
C ARG A 345 19.03 1.02 -6.48
N LEU A 346 18.03 1.25 -5.62
CA LEU A 346 18.13 0.98 -4.18
C LEU A 346 18.40 -0.50 -3.88
N ALA A 347 17.76 -1.42 -4.61
CA ALA A 347 18.01 -2.85 -4.48
C ALA A 347 19.45 -3.23 -4.85
N SER A 348 19.97 -2.65 -5.92
CA SER A 348 21.33 -2.88 -6.38
C SER A 348 22.37 -2.35 -5.39
N GLU A 349 22.13 -1.14 -4.85
CA GLU A 349 22.98 -0.53 -3.82
C GLU A 349 23.01 -1.39 -2.56
N GLN A 350 21.84 -1.80 -2.05
CA GLN A 350 21.76 -2.67 -0.87
C GLN A 350 22.49 -4.00 -1.08
N GLN A 351 22.34 -4.62 -2.27
CA GLN A 351 23.04 -5.86 -2.58
C GLN A 351 24.55 -5.68 -2.62
N SER A 352 25.03 -4.53 -3.13
CA SER A 352 26.46 -4.20 -3.14
C SER A 352 27.03 -3.99 -1.73
N GLU A 353 26.30 -3.29 -0.85
CA GLU A 353 26.70 -3.07 0.53
C GLU A 353 26.81 -4.38 1.33
N LEU A 354 25.81 -5.26 1.18
CA LEU A 354 25.83 -6.58 1.81
C LEU A 354 27.00 -7.44 1.33
N ARG A 355 27.31 -7.38 0.02
CA ARG A 355 28.45 -8.11 -0.55
C ARG A 355 29.78 -7.58 -0.01
N ASN A 356 29.94 -6.26 0.07
CA ASN A 356 31.15 -5.62 0.60
C ASN A 356 31.36 -5.95 2.08
N HIS A 357 30.30 -5.89 2.90
CA HIS A 357 30.36 -6.29 4.30
C HIS A 357 30.73 -7.76 4.48
N HIS A 358 30.17 -8.66 3.67
CA HIS A 358 30.53 -10.07 3.72
C HIS A 358 32.01 -10.30 3.35
N MET A 359 32.51 -9.62 2.31
CA MET A 359 33.93 -9.72 1.94
C MET A 359 34.86 -9.17 3.02
N GLN A 360 34.49 -8.07 3.69
CA GLN A 360 35.27 -7.53 4.81
C GLN A 360 35.30 -8.52 6.00
N ASN A 361 34.15 -9.08 6.39
CA ASN A 361 34.10 -10.04 7.49
C ASN A 361 34.85 -11.34 7.18
N VAL A 362 34.73 -11.89 5.97
CA VAL A 362 35.50 -13.09 5.57
C VAL A 362 37.00 -12.80 5.55
N SER A 363 37.40 -11.59 5.13
CA SER A 363 38.81 -11.20 5.17
C SER A 363 39.29 -11.11 6.62
N ASP A 364 38.55 -10.42 7.50
CA ASP A 364 38.90 -10.26 8.92
C ASP A 364 38.90 -11.59 9.67
N ASP A 365 37.89 -12.45 9.47
CA ASP A 365 37.83 -13.79 10.07
C ASP A 365 38.96 -14.68 9.53
N GLY A 366 39.26 -14.58 8.23
CA GLY A 366 40.39 -15.25 7.59
C GLY A 366 41.73 -14.81 8.17
N TYR A 367 41.94 -13.51 8.37
CA TYR A 367 43.14 -12.96 9.02
C TYR A 367 43.23 -13.38 10.50
N ARG A 368 42.13 -13.40 11.24
CA ARG A 368 42.10 -13.84 12.64
C ARG A 368 42.38 -15.33 12.79
N LEU A 369 41.83 -16.17 11.91
CA LEU A 369 42.16 -17.59 11.82
C LEU A 369 43.64 -17.79 11.45
N TRP A 370 44.15 -17.05 10.47
CA TRP A 370 45.57 -17.10 10.07
C TRP A 370 46.53 -16.70 11.22
N GLN A 371 46.16 -15.73 12.04
CA GLN A 371 46.93 -15.31 13.21
C GLN A 371 46.83 -16.29 14.39
N GLN A 372 45.78 -17.13 14.44
CA GLN A 372 45.60 -18.14 15.48
C GLN A 372 46.24 -19.49 15.15
N VAL A 373 46.64 -19.72 13.90
CA VAL A 373 47.43 -20.90 13.54
C VAL A 373 48.86 -20.72 14.06
N ASP A 374 49.31 -21.65 14.89
CA ASP A 374 50.68 -21.73 15.37
C ASP A 374 51.59 -22.25 14.25
N TRP A 375 52.18 -21.32 13.50
CA TRP A 375 53.06 -21.63 12.37
C TRP A 375 54.40 -22.24 12.80
N GLU A 376 54.84 -22.02 14.05
CA GLU A 376 56.06 -22.61 14.60
C GLU A 376 55.91 -24.13 14.80
N GLY A 377 54.71 -24.58 15.20
CA GLY A 377 54.37 -26.01 15.31
C GLY A 377 54.34 -26.78 13.97
N PHE A 378 54.26 -26.08 12.83
CA PHE A 378 54.27 -26.67 11.49
C PHE A 378 55.64 -26.61 10.78
N GLY A 379 56.69 -26.11 11.44
CA GLY A 379 58.04 -26.04 10.87
C GLY A 379 58.19 -25.03 9.73
N ILE A 380 57.25 -24.09 9.60
CA ILE A 380 57.31 -22.97 8.65
C ILE A 380 57.72 -21.73 9.44
N GLY A 381 58.96 -21.74 9.91
CA GLY A 381 59.61 -20.61 10.56
C GLY A 381 61.07 -20.65 10.14
N SER A 382 61.48 -19.70 9.31
CA SER A 382 62.87 -19.46 8.92
C SER A 382 63.62 -18.72 10.01
#